data_AF-A0A925XKX7-F1
#
_entry.id   AF-A0A925XKX7-F1
#
_cell.length_a   1.000
_cell.length_b   1.000
_cell.length_c   1.000
_cell.angle_alpha   90.00
_cell.angle_beta   90.00
_cell.angle_gamma   90.00
#
_symmetry.space_group_name_H-M   'P 1'
#
loop_
_entity.id
_entity.type
_entity.pdbx_description
1 polymer ?
#
loop_
_entity_poly.entity_id
_entity_poly.type
_entity_poly.pdbx_seq_one_letter_code
_entity_poly.pdbx_strand_id
1 'polypeptide(L)'
;MSSRKPGYLIGVILLALVLSAPQLIVSFHLGVEAYQYGRWPLASLPGFGGSMYYGSYLSSARFWRDQFLTVTYHVHPSSSNFDWTVDFDWTVYTIDPESGESNATGLSLSGRNHYQTISFGDRVWFVGNTESYELVDGEFQPAQFVMPRSWPGDGQRFLLNGEPAVVEKTNNGFTVSTMKAGAWGVAGEAIVPAR
;
A
#
# COMPACT_ATOMS: atom_id res chain seq x y z
N MET A 1 -19.94 -26.25 -43.69
CA MET A 1 -19.40 -24.90 -43.40
C MET A 1 -17.94 -25.04 -42.99
N SER A 2 -17.00 -24.80 -43.91
CA SER A 2 -15.55 -24.94 -43.65
C SER A 2 -14.95 -23.57 -43.36
N SER A 3 -14.71 -23.25 -42.08
CA SER A 3 -14.10 -21.98 -41.64
C SER A 3 -12.57 -22.07 -41.53
N ARG A 4 -11.90 -22.70 -42.50
CA ARG A 4 -10.44 -22.82 -42.53
C ARG A 4 -9.84 -21.91 -43.61
N LYS A 5 -10.00 -20.59 -43.45
CA LYS A 5 -9.17 -19.63 -44.19
C LYS A 5 -8.02 -19.19 -43.28
N PRO A 6 -6.75 -19.51 -43.59
CA PRO A 6 -5.61 -19.23 -42.71
C PRO A 6 -5.44 -17.73 -42.38
N GLY A 7 -5.96 -16.84 -43.21
CA GLY A 7 -5.99 -15.39 -42.94
C GLY A 7 -6.90 -14.98 -41.78
N TYR A 8 -7.89 -15.79 -41.40
CA TYR A 8 -8.78 -15.48 -40.28
C TYR A 8 -8.04 -15.52 -38.94
N LEU A 9 -7.18 -16.51 -38.73
CA LEU A 9 -6.40 -16.64 -37.49
C LEU A 9 -5.41 -15.47 -37.34
N ILE A 10 -4.76 -15.09 -38.43
CA ILE A 10 -3.85 -13.93 -38.48
C ILE A 10 -4.63 -12.64 -38.19
N GLY A 11 -5.81 -12.47 -38.80
CA GLY A 11 -6.69 -11.33 -38.54
C GLY A 11 -7.12 -11.23 -37.07
N VAL A 12 -7.47 -12.36 -36.44
CA VAL A 12 -7.84 -12.41 -35.02
C VAL A 12 -6.65 -12.08 -34.10
N ILE A 13 -5.45 -12.58 -34.42
CA ILE A 13 -4.23 -12.28 -33.65
C ILE A 13 -3.88 -10.78 -33.77
N LEU A 14 -3.92 -10.22 -34.97
CA LEU A 14 -3.67 -8.80 -35.19
C LEU A 14 -4.70 -7.91 -34.50
N LEU A 15 -5.98 -8.29 -34.56
CA LEU A 15 -7.05 -7.58 -33.87
C LEU A 15 -6.85 -7.64 -32.35
N ALA A 16 -6.50 -8.80 -31.79
CA ALA A 16 -6.19 -8.96 -30.37
C ALA A 16 -4.98 -8.12 -29.93
N LEU A 17 -3.92 -8.06 -30.75
CA LEU A 17 -2.76 -7.20 -30.50
C LEU A 17 -3.14 -5.71 -30.52
N VAL A 18 -3.94 -5.26 -31.49
CA VAL A 18 -4.39 -3.87 -31.58
C VAL A 18 -5.32 -3.50 -30.42
N LEU A 19 -6.23 -4.40 -30.03
CA LEU A 19 -7.16 -4.18 -28.92
C LEU A 19 -6.49 -4.26 -27.54
N SER A 20 -5.41 -5.04 -27.40
CA SER A 20 -4.62 -5.14 -26.16
C SER A 20 -3.53 -4.06 -26.04
N ALA A 21 -3.15 -3.41 -27.14
CA ALA A 21 -2.12 -2.36 -27.13
C ALA A 21 -2.44 -1.20 -26.16
N PRO A 22 -3.68 -0.68 -26.04
CA PRO A 22 -4.01 0.32 -25.04
C PRO A 22 -3.78 -0.18 -23.60
N GLN A 23 -4.15 -1.43 -23.31
CA GLN A 23 -3.99 -2.04 -21.98
C GLN A 23 -2.51 -2.25 -21.65
N LEU A 24 -1.71 -2.67 -22.64
CA LEU A 24 -0.25 -2.83 -22.50
C LEU A 24 0.46 -1.49 -22.32
N ILE A 25 0.08 -0.46 -23.07
CA ILE A 25 0.65 0.89 -22.96
C ILE A 25 0.33 1.48 -21.59
N VAL A 26 -0.91 1.37 -21.13
CA VAL A 26 -1.31 1.82 -19.78
C VAL A 26 -0.53 1.03 -18.73
N SER A 27 -0.53 -0.30 -18.78
CA SER A 27 0.21 -1.14 -17.82
C SER A 27 1.70 -0.83 -17.77
N PHE A 28 2.31 -0.56 -18.93
CA PHE A 28 3.71 -0.15 -19.03
C PHE A 28 3.94 1.24 -18.44
N HIS A 29 3.07 2.21 -18.71
CA HIS A 29 3.17 3.56 -18.13
C HIS A 29 3.02 3.52 -16.60
N LEU A 30 2.01 2.79 -16.11
CA LEU A 30 1.78 2.54 -14.69
C LEU A 30 3.00 1.88 -14.03
N GLY A 31 3.57 0.85 -14.68
CA GLY A 31 4.75 0.14 -14.19
C GLY A 31 6.02 0.98 -14.18
N VAL A 32 6.24 1.81 -15.20
CA VAL A 32 7.39 2.72 -15.27
C VAL A 32 7.27 3.84 -14.24
N GLU A 33 6.09 4.45 -14.07
CA GLU A 33 5.90 5.47 -13.04
C GLU A 33 6.01 4.90 -11.62
N ALA A 34 5.44 3.71 -11.38
CA ALA A 34 5.61 3.01 -10.11
C ALA A 34 7.08 2.67 -9.83
N TYR A 35 7.85 2.27 -10.84
CA TYR A 35 9.27 1.95 -10.72
C TYR A 35 10.17 3.19 -10.55
N GLN A 36 9.93 4.25 -11.32
CA GLN A 36 10.78 5.45 -11.32
C GLN A 36 10.52 6.38 -10.14
N TYR A 37 9.26 6.52 -9.73
CA TYR A 37 8.87 7.49 -8.71
C TYR A 37 8.48 6.83 -7.39
N GLY A 38 8.46 5.50 -7.32
CA GLY A 38 7.97 4.75 -6.16
C GLY A 38 6.49 5.04 -5.87
N ARG A 39 5.76 5.60 -6.84
CA ARG A 39 4.39 6.10 -6.68
C ARG A 39 3.52 5.53 -7.79
N TRP A 40 2.39 4.94 -7.42
CA TRP A 40 1.37 4.54 -8.37
C TRP A 40 0.65 5.79 -8.90
N PRO A 41 0.53 5.98 -10.23
CA PRO A 41 -0.18 7.11 -10.82
C PRO A 41 -1.69 6.87 -10.79
N LEU A 42 -2.23 6.82 -9.57
CA LEU A 42 -3.59 6.40 -9.26
C LEU A 42 -4.65 7.22 -10.01
N ALA A 43 -4.39 8.51 -10.29
CA ALA A 43 -5.30 9.37 -11.06
C ALA A 43 -5.50 8.92 -12.53
N SER A 44 -4.64 8.06 -13.06
CA SER A 44 -4.74 7.53 -14.44
C SER A 44 -5.50 6.20 -14.53
N LEU A 45 -5.85 5.58 -13.40
CA LEU A 45 -6.63 4.36 -13.38
C LEU A 45 -8.13 4.65 -13.59
N PRO A 46 -8.83 3.92 -14.48
CA PRO A 46 -10.29 4.02 -14.58
C PRO A 46 -10.95 3.76 -13.23
N GLY A 47 -11.87 4.63 -12.80
CA GLY A 47 -12.48 4.60 -11.46
C GLY A 47 -11.83 5.54 -10.42
N PHE A 48 -10.64 6.08 -10.71
CA PHE A 48 -9.85 6.89 -9.77
C PHE A 48 -9.70 8.37 -10.16
N GLY A 49 -10.35 8.81 -11.24
CA GLY A 49 -10.25 10.18 -11.78
C GLY A 49 -10.99 11.29 -11.01
N GLY A 50 -11.56 11.00 -9.83
CA GLY A 50 -12.55 11.88 -9.18
C GLY A 50 -12.00 12.89 -8.16
N SER A 51 -10.84 12.67 -7.53
CA SER A 51 -10.36 13.57 -6.47
C SER A 51 -8.87 13.38 -6.17
N MET A 52 -8.11 14.48 -6.11
CA MET A 52 -6.71 14.48 -5.64
C MET A 52 -6.55 13.85 -4.24
N TYR A 53 -7.60 13.87 -3.41
CA TYR A 53 -7.57 13.24 -2.08
C TYR A 53 -7.64 11.70 -2.16
N TYR A 54 -8.27 11.12 -3.18
CA TYR A 54 -8.30 9.66 -3.38
C TYR A 54 -6.89 9.10 -3.63
N GLY A 55 -6.03 9.85 -4.33
CA GLY A 55 -4.63 9.46 -4.52
C GLY A 55 -3.85 9.35 -3.21
N SER A 56 -4.07 10.26 -2.25
CA SER A 56 -3.45 10.16 -0.91
C SER A 56 -4.01 9.01 -0.08
N TYR A 57 -5.31 8.71 -0.18
CA TYR A 57 -5.94 7.59 0.52
C TYR A 57 -5.42 6.23 0.05
N LEU A 58 -5.20 6.08 -1.25
CA LEU A 58 -4.72 4.84 -1.85
C LEU A 58 -3.22 4.65 -1.73
N SER A 59 -2.43 5.73 -1.81
CA SER A 59 -0.97 5.64 -1.59
C SER A 59 -0.60 5.22 -0.16
N SER A 60 -1.50 5.48 0.80
CA SER A 60 -1.39 5.00 2.18
C SER A 60 -2.10 3.66 2.42
N ALA A 61 -2.93 3.19 1.49
CA ALA A 61 -3.68 1.96 1.65
C ALA A 61 -2.77 0.72 1.60
N ARG A 62 -3.16 -0.32 2.34
CA ARG A 62 -2.44 -1.60 2.42
C ARG A 62 -3.35 -2.74 2.06
N PHE A 63 -2.87 -3.64 1.22
CA PHE A 63 -3.64 -4.82 0.84
C PHE A 63 -3.73 -5.81 2.00
N TRP A 64 -4.94 -6.29 2.29
CA TRP A 64 -5.26 -7.21 3.37
C TRP A 64 -6.57 -7.95 3.06
N ARG A 65 -6.55 -9.28 3.13
CA ARG A 65 -7.73 -10.15 2.91
C ARG A 65 -8.55 -9.74 1.68
N ASP A 66 -7.89 -9.67 0.53
CA ASP A 66 -8.47 -9.32 -0.78
C ASP A 66 -9.03 -7.90 -0.91
N GLN A 67 -8.74 -7.02 0.06
CA GLN A 67 -9.18 -5.63 0.07
C GLN A 67 -8.03 -4.69 0.36
N PHE A 68 -8.16 -3.41 -0.01
CA PHE A 68 -7.26 -2.37 0.45
C PHE A 68 -7.80 -1.73 1.73
N LEU A 69 -6.98 -1.66 2.77
CA LEU A 69 -7.28 -0.97 4.03
C LEU A 69 -6.62 0.40 4.06
N THR A 70 -7.37 1.42 4.42
CA THR A 70 -6.84 2.76 4.71
C THR A 70 -7.51 3.34 5.94
N VAL A 71 -6.88 4.35 6.54
CA VAL A 71 -7.43 5.08 7.68
C VAL A 71 -7.63 6.53 7.29
N THR A 72 -8.79 7.09 7.65
CA THR A 72 -9.06 8.52 7.50
C THR A 72 -9.48 9.10 8.84
N TYR A 73 -9.21 10.37 9.05
CA TYR A 73 -9.61 11.08 10.26
C TYR A 73 -10.79 11.99 9.98
N HIS A 74 -11.68 12.08 10.95
CA HIS A 74 -12.70 13.11 11.03
C HIS A 74 -12.29 14.11 12.10
N VAL A 75 -12.15 15.38 11.71
CA VAL A 75 -11.89 16.47 12.65
C VAL A 75 -13.22 16.89 13.25
N HIS A 76 -13.32 16.88 14.58
CA HIS A 76 -14.49 17.44 15.25
C HIS A 76 -14.60 18.95 14.96
N PRO A 77 -15.75 19.45 14.46
CA PRO A 77 -15.92 20.85 14.07
C PRO A 77 -15.74 21.90 15.19
N SER A 78 -15.49 21.50 16.44
CA SER A 78 -15.42 22.41 17.58
C SER A 78 -14.08 23.12 17.76
N SER A 79 -13.10 22.93 16.87
CA SER A 79 -11.82 23.65 16.92
C SER A 79 -11.69 24.57 15.70
N SER A 80 -12.11 25.83 15.85
CA SER A 80 -11.86 26.88 14.88
C SER A 80 -10.38 27.27 14.75
N ASN A 81 -9.52 26.65 15.55
CA ASN A 81 -8.07 26.76 15.49
C ASN A 81 -7.51 25.36 15.25
N PHE A 82 -6.70 25.21 14.20
CA PHE A 82 -5.87 24.02 13.93
C PHE A 82 -4.82 23.88 15.05
N ASP A 83 -5.27 23.52 16.25
CA ASP A 83 -4.40 23.18 17.36
C ASP A 83 -4.08 21.69 17.26
N TRP A 84 -2.80 21.32 17.35
CA TRP A 84 -2.35 19.93 17.26
C TRP A 84 -2.76 19.09 18.49
N THR A 85 -3.59 19.67 19.38
CA THR A 85 -4.20 19.04 20.54
C THR A 85 -5.59 18.45 20.25
N VAL A 86 -6.09 18.55 19.02
CA VAL A 86 -7.41 18.02 18.65
C VAL A 86 -7.37 16.49 18.68
N ASP A 87 -8.35 15.91 19.38
CA ASP A 87 -8.57 14.47 19.33
C ASP A 87 -9.19 14.13 17.97
N PHE A 88 -8.55 13.22 17.24
CA PHE A 88 -9.00 12.74 15.95
C PHE A 88 -9.76 11.44 16.13
N ASP A 89 -10.91 11.34 15.47
CA ASP A 89 -11.59 10.07 15.28
C ASP A 89 -11.17 9.49 13.93
N TRP A 90 -10.40 8.41 14.00
CA TRP A 90 -9.93 7.68 12.85
C TRP A 90 -10.88 6.55 12.54
N THR A 91 -11.34 6.47 11.30
CA THR A 91 -12.18 5.38 10.81
C THR A 91 -11.41 4.59 9.77
N VAL A 92 -11.45 3.26 9.88
CA VAL A 92 -10.85 2.37 8.88
C VAL A 92 -11.84 2.07 7.77
N TYR A 93 -11.36 2.23 6.54
CA TYR A 93 -12.09 1.94 5.33
C TYR A 93 -11.44 0.76 4.61
N THR A 94 -12.28 -0.12 4.09
CA THR A 94 -11.91 -1.12 3.08
C THR A 94 -12.27 -0.60 1.70
N ILE A 95 -11.42 -0.85 0.71
CA ILE A 95 -11.67 -0.52 -0.69
C ILE A 95 -11.57 -1.82 -1.47
N ASP A 96 -12.63 -2.13 -2.21
CA ASP A 96 -12.66 -3.28 -3.12
C ASP A 96 -11.71 -3.00 -4.31
N PRO A 97 -10.72 -3.87 -4.56
CA PRO A 97 -9.75 -3.68 -5.64
C PRO A 97 -10.37 -3.74 -7.04
N GLU A 98 -11.50 -4.43 -7.22
CA GLU A 98 -12.16 -4.60 -8.51
C GLU A 98 -13.12 -3.45 -8.82
N SER A 99 -13.95 -3.08 -7.86
CA SER A 99 -14.98 -2.04 -8.04
C SER A 99 -14.50 -0.64 -7.66
N GLY A 100 -13.48 -0.52 -6.82
CA GLY A 100 -13.03 0.74 -6.22
C GLY A 100 -13.99 1.30 -5.16
N GLU A 101 -15.06 0.58 -4.82
CA GLU A 101 -16.01 1.01 -3.79
C GLU A 101 -15.36 0.97 -2.40
N SER A 102 -15.62 2.00 -1.60
CA SER A 102 -15.10 2.11 -0.24
C SER A 102 -16.20 1.93 0.80
N ASN A 103 -15.91 1.14 1.84
CA ASN A 103 -16.83 0.85 2.93
C ASN A 103 -16.15 1.12 4.27
N ALA A 104 -16.86 1.79 5.18
CA ALA A 104 -16.39 1.91 6.56
C ALA A 104 -16.53 0.56 7.25
N THR A 105 -15.45 0.10 7.88
CA THR A 105 -15.40 -1.22 8.55
C THR A 105 -16.11 -1.25 9.90
N GLY A 106 -16.52 -0.08 10.42
CA GLY A 106 -16.98 0.08 11.80
C GLY A 106 -15.85 0.12 12.83
N LEU A 107 -14.60 -0.10 12.41
CA LEU A 107 -13.43 0.04 13.26
C LEU A 107 -13.01 1.50 13.34
N SER A 108 -12.83 1.96 14.58
CA SER A 108 -12.33 3.30 14.87
C SER A 108 -11.22 3.29 15.91
N LEU A 109 -10.31 4.26 15.75
CA LEU A 109 -9.30 4.62 16.73
C LEU A 109 -9.55 6.07 17.12
N SER A 110 -9.50 6.39 18.40
CA SER A 110 -9.50 7.78 18.85
C SER A 110 -8.12 8.15 19.38
N GLY A 111 -7.69 9.38 19.13
CA GLY A 111 -6.44 9.87 19.70
C GLY A 111 -5.89 11.09 18.99
N ARG A 112 -4.85 11.67 19.58
CA ARG A 112 -4.15 12.86 19.04
C ARG A 112 -3.09 12.50 18.01
N ASN A 113 -2.88 11.21 17.78
CA ASN A 113 -1.85 10.71 16.89
C ASN A 113 -2.38 10.63 15.46
N HIS A 114 -1.52 11.00 14.51
CA HIS A 114 -1.71 10.60 13.12
C HIS A 114 -1.30 9.14 12.96
N TYR A 115 -2.24 8.30 12.55
CA TYR A 115 -1.96 6.89 12.28
C TYR A 115 -1.54 6.70 10.83
N GLN A 116 -0.47 5.94 10.64
CA GLN A 116 -0.06 5.41 9.33
C GLN A 116 -0.33 3.92 9.26
N THR A 117 -0.92 3.48 8.15
CA THR A 117 -1.15 2.06 7.91
C THR A 117 0.09 1.40 7.27
N ILE A 118 0.54 0.30 7.85
CA ILE A 118 1.64 -0.52 7.33
C ILE A 118 1.27 -1.99 7.34
N SER A 119 1.73 -2.75 6.35
CA SER A 119 1.52 -4.19 6.28
C SER A 119 2.80 -4.95 6.02
N PHE A 120 2.86 -6.17 6.55
CA PHE A 120 3.90 -7.17 6.32
C PHE A 120 3.20 -8.51 6.12
N GLY A 121 3.20 -9.01 4.89
CA GLY A 121 2.40 -10.19 4.55
C GLY A 121 0.90 -9.93 4.77
N ASP A 122 0.27 -10.77 5.58
CA ASP A 122 -1.15 -10.72 5.96
C ASP A 122 -1.42 -9.92 7.25
N ARG A 123 -0.39 -9.37 7.88
CA ARG A 123 -0.50 -8.59 9.12
C ARG A 123 -0.50 -7.10 8.82
N VAL A 124 -1.33 -6.36 9.54
CA VAL A 124 -1.52 -4.91 9.34
C VAL A 124 -1.41 -4.19 10.68
N TRP A 125 -0.66 -3.09 10.68
CA TRP A 125 -0.51 -2.21 11.82
C TRP A 125 -0.94 -0.78 11.47
N PHE A 126 -1.45 -0.10 12.49
CA PHE A 126 -1.78 1.31 12.51
C PHE A 126 -0.81 1.96 13.50
N VAL A 127 0.15 2.72 12.98
CA VAL A 127 1.29 3.21 13.75
C VAL A 127 1.13 4.71 13.93
N GLY A 128 0.92 5.14 15.17
CA GLY A 128 0.95 6.53 15.59
C GLY A 128 2.32 6.91 16.15
N ASN A 129 2.45 8.15 16.62
CA ASN A 129 3.72 8.65 17.17
C ASN A 129 4.03 8.06 18.55
N THR A 130 3.02 7.77 19.37
CA THR A 130 3.20 7.28 20.74
C THR A 130 2.64 5.88 20.97
N GLU A 131 1.86 5.36 20.03
CA GLU A 131 1.14 4.10 20.16
C GLU A 131 0.98 3.44 18.80
N SER A 132 0.79 2.13 18.82
CA SER A 132 0.51 1.38 17.61
C SER A 132 -0.44 0.23 17.91
N TYR A 133 -1.22 -0.13 16.91
CA TYR A 133 -2.20 -1.19 16.99
C TYR A 133 -1.98 -2.16 15.84
N GLU A 134 -2.06 -3.46 16.12
CA GLU A 134 -2.19 -4.49 15.10
C GLU A 134 -3.67 -4.79 14.88
N LEU A 135 -4.08 -4.97 13.63
CA LEU A 135 -5.41 -5.47 13.32
C LEU A 135 -5.38 -7.00 13.27
N VAL A 136 -5.98 -7.62 14.29
CA VAL A 136 -6.03 -9.08 14.45
C VAL A 136 -7.50 -9.49 14.47
N ASP A 137 -7.91 -10.31 13.50
CA ASP A 137 -9.28 -10.83 13.38
C ASP A 137 -10.40 -9.77 13.44
N GLY A 138 -10.11 -8.60 12.88
CA GLY A 138 -11.07 -7.49 12.85
C GLY A 138 -11.09 -6.65 14.12
N GLU A 139 -10.16 -6.85 15.06
CA GLU A 139 -10.03 -6.05 16.27
C GLU A 139 -8.65 -5.40 16.37
N PHE A 140 -8.61 -4.21 16.96
CA PHE A 140 -7.35 -3.54 17.25
C PHE A 140 -6.74 -4.08 18.54
N GLN A 141 -5.54 -4.64 18.43
CA GLN A 141 -4.74 -5.07 19.56
C GLN A 141 -3.57 -4.12 19.75
N PRO A 142 -3.35 -3.56 20.95
CA PRO A 142 -2.16 -2.76 21.24
C PRO A 142 -0.89 -3.55 20.88
N ALA A 143 -0.02 -2.93 20.08
CA ALA A 143 1.23 -3.51 19.64
C ALA A 143 2.39 -2.58 20.00
N GLN A 144 3.56 -3.14 20.25
CA GLN A 144 4.81 -2.38 20.27
C GLN A 144 5.41 -2.43 18.87
N PHE A 145 4.92 -1.57 17.98
CA PHE A 145 5.42 -1.43 16.61
C PHE A 145 6.16 -0.10 16.44
N VAL A 146 7.33 -0.14 15.80
CA VAL A 146 8.15 1.05 15.50
C VAL A 146 8.34 1.08 14.00
N MET A 147 8.10 2.24 13.37
CA MET A 147 8.35 2.38 11.93
C MET A 147 9.82 2.09 11.59
N PRO A 148 10.11 1.30 10.55
CA PRO A 148 11.48 1.15 10.06
C PRO A 148 12.00 2.50 9.55
N ARG A 149 13.33 2.65 9.50
CA ARG A 149 13.97 3.92 9.10
C ARG A 149 13.73 4.26 7.62
N SER A 150 13.64 3.24 6.76
CA SER A 150 13.25 3.42 5.35
C SER A 150 11.85 4.02 5.23
N TRP A 151 11.69 5.03 4.38
CA TRP A 151 10.37 5.60 4.08
C TRP A 151 9.47 4.55 3.41
N PRO A 152 8.13 4.71 3.50
CA PRO A 152 7.19 3.90 2.72
C PRO A 152 7.45 4.06 1.22
N GLY A 153 8.13 3.07 0.63
CA GLY A 153 8.52 3.05 -0.78
C GLY A 153 9.95 2.58 -1.04
N ASP A 154 10.84 2.69 -0.04
CA ASP A 154 12.29 2.45 -0.23
C ASP A 154 12.72 0.99 0.00
N GLY A 155 11.78 0.10 0.34
CA GLY A 155 12.10 -1.28 0.70
C GLY A 155 10.95 -2.26 0.53
N GLN A 156 11.28 -3.52 0.26
CA GLN A 156 10.32 -4.62 0.20
C GLN A 156 10.02 -5.10 1.63
N ARG A 157 8.73 -5.28 1.94
CA ARG A 157 8.23 -5.68 3.27
C ARG A 157 7.61 -7.06 3.20
N PHE A 158 7.94 -7.93 4.15
CA PHE A 158 7.41 -9.29 4.23
C PHE A 158 7.49 -9.82 5.65
N LEU A 159 6.95 -11.02 5.89
CA LEU A 159 7.16 -11.74 7.14
C LEU A 159 8.33 -12.71 6.98
N LEU A 160 9.32 -12.63 7.87
CA LEU A 160 10.43 -13.57 7.96
C LEU A 160 10.29 -14.35 9.26
N ASN A 161 9.97 -15.64 9.17
CA ASN A 161 9.70 -16.50 10.33
C ASN A 161 8.62 -15.93 11.27
N GLY A 162 7.58 -15.32 10.69
CA GLY A 162 6.47 -14.69 11.44
C GLY A 162 6.74 -13.25 11.90
N GLU A 163 7.97 -12.75 11.75
CA GLU A 163 8.34 -11.40 12.17
C GLU A 163 8.30 -10.40 11.02
N PRO A 164 7.86 -9.14 11.24
CA PRO A 164 7.98 -8.08 10.25
C PRO A 164 9.42 -7.92 9.80
N ALA A 165 9.65 -7.96 8.49
CA ALA A 165 10.96 -7.84 7.87
C ALA A 165 10.95 -6.80 6.76
N VAL A 166 12.03 -6.03 6.67
CA VAL A 166 12.25 -5.03 5.64
C VAL A 166 13.60 -5.25 4.97
N VAL A 167 13.66 -5.08 3.66
CA VAL A 167 14.89 -5.03 2.89
C VAL A 167 15.18 -3.59 2.53
N GLU A 168 16.32 -3.08 2.99
CA GLU A 168 16.77 -1.73 2.74
C GLU A 168 18.00 -1.77 1.82
N LYS A 169 18.02 -0.90 0.81
CA LYS A 169 19.21 -0.71 -0.02
C LYS A 169 20.22 0.14 0.74
N THR A 170 21.47 -0.32 0.80
CA THR A 170 22.60 0.43 1.35
C THR A 170 23.57 0.83 0.26
N ASN A 171 24.57 1.64 0.58
CA ASN A 171 25.61 2.03 -0.38
C ASN A 171 26.38 0.84 -0.96
N ASN A 172 26.44 -0.27 -0.21
CA ASN A 172 27.24 -1.44 -0.55
C ASN A 172 26.39 -2.69 -0.84
N GLY A 173 25.08 -2.56 -0.98
CA GLY A 173 24.19 -3.69 -1.27
C GLY A 173 22.83 -3.58 -0.58
N PHE A 174 22.45 -4.62 0.17
CA PHE A 174 21.16 -4.71 0.83
C PHE A 174 21.29 -5.22 2.26
N THR A 175 20.49 -4.66 3.16
CA THR A 175 20.35 -5.13 4.54
C THR A 175 18.93 -5.61 4.74
N VAL A 176 18.78 -6.80 5.34
CA VAL A 176 17.50 -7.34 5.79
C VAL A 176 17.41 -7.12 7.29
N SER A 177 16.41 -6.37 7.72
CA SER A 177 16.14 -6.12 9.13
C SER A 177 14.83 -6.77 9.53
N THR A 178 14.79 -7.42 10.69
CA THR A 178 13.58 -7.97 11.30
C THR A 178 13.22 -7.23 12.57
N MET A 179 11.92 -7.10 12.83
CA MET A 179 11.41 -6.51 14.05
C MET A 179 11.14 -7.58 15.10
N LYS A 180 11.72 -7.44 16.30
CA LYS A 180 11.46 -8.29 17.47
C LYS A 180 11.33 -7.45 18.73
N ALA A 181 10.30 -7.70 19.52
CA ALA A 181 10.07 -7.02 20.81
C ALA A 181 10.20 -5.48 20.73
N GLY A 182 9.57 -4.85 19.73
CA GLY A 182 9.60 -3.40 19.60
C GLY A 182 10.85 -2.82 18.91
N ALA A 183 11.84 -3.64 18.54
CA ALA A 183 13.10 -3.16 17.97
C ALA A 183 13.44 -3.81 16.62
N TRP A 184 14.00 -3.02 15.71
CA TRP A 184 14.57 -3.50 14.46
C TRP A 184 16.01 -3.97 14.67
N GLY A 185 16.33 -5.17 14.19
CA GLY A 185 17.68 -5.73 14.19
C GLY A 185 18.04 -6.30 12.83
N VAL A 186 19.33 -6.23 12.47
CA VAL A 186 19.84 -6.80 11.21
C VAL A 186 19.77 -8.32 11.29
N ALA A 187 19.02 -8.92 10.37
CA ALA A 187 18.89 -10.37 10.22
C ALA A 187 19.79 -10.93 9.11
N GLY A 188 20.20 -10.09 8.15
CA GLY A 188 21.13 -10.48 7.09
C GLY A 188 21.63 -9.29 6.30
N GLU A 189 22.79 -9.48 5.64
CA GLU A 189 23.39 -8.49 4.76
C GLU A 189 23.87 -9.17 3.47
N ALA A 190 23.61 -8.52 2.34
CA ALA A 190 24.12 -8.93 1.03
C ALA A 190 24.93 -7.78 0.45
N ILE A 191 26.24 -7.98 0.33
CA ILE A 191 27.14 -6.99 -0.25
C ILE A 191 27.15 -7.17 -1.77
N VAL A 192 26.87 -6.09 -2.50
CA VAL A 192 27.00 -6.04 -3.96
C VAL A 192 28.36 -5.39 -4.27
N PRO A 193 29.32 -6.13 -4.86
CA PRO A 193 30.61 -5.55 -5.21
C PRO A 193 30.43 -4.37 -6.17
N ALA A 194 31.11 -3.26 -5.91
CA ALA A 194 31.20 -2.16 -6.87
C ALA A 194 31.83 -2.68 -8.17
N ARG A 195 31.22 -2.33 -9.31
CA ARG A 195 31.78 -2.62 -10.64
C ARG A 195 32.91 -1.66 -10.99
#